data_AF-A0A3N5SE12-F1
#
_entry.id   AF-A0A3N5SE12-F1
#
_cell.length_a   1.000
_cell.length_b   1.000
_cell.length_c   1.000
_cell.angle_alpha   90.00
_cell.angle_beta   90.00
_cell.angle_gamma   90.00
#
_symmetry.space_group_name_H-M   'P 1'
#
loop_
_entity.id
_entity.type
_entity.pdbx_description
1 polymer ?
#
loop_
_entity_poly.entity_id
_entity_poly.type
_entity_poly.pdbx_seq_one_letter_code
_entity_poly.pdbx_strand_id
1 'polypeptide(L)'
;MKPRRRIALSILTLFLTMIACALGQNPTQTAPAPPGTDSAAPAVPQTQPNPPPSGDVISSDALEYLGAFRLPGGEDPPRTFAYGGNAMTFNPDGDPSGAADGCPGSLFVMGHDRIAYGGVPDGNQLAEINIPAPVISRDIEDLNTAEFIQEFADVTKGHFTELEEIPKVGLQYLNRPETGPKIHIAWGQHLQPQEFPSHGWFNPTLSEPDFQGTWFIGDHDLYSVNGYMFEIPAEWAEAYSSGRPLATGRMRDGGQGGMGPALFAYQPWMADGSPAPSGTRLESTTLLLYENAYNTEEIVRSLNGYQHPDDWSGGAWLTTSSGKQAVLFAGTKSNGAKYWYGYINPEGPQYACVDAEVTDFPTCRNADGSICPQEDFAGCCNAAEGTCVSNRGWWPTRFDAEFILYDPADLAKVATGQMEPWQPQPYATIDIDEYLYFSPPEWDVIEVGQGDQRRYRLGDVSFDRMSGLLYVQELYADGAKPVIHVWRVKAN
;
A
#
# COMPACT_ATOMS: atom_id res chain seq x y z
N MET A 1 -33.58 35.99 8.48
CA MET A 1 -33.32 36.55 9.83
C MET A 1 -33.37 35.42 10.85
N LYS A 2 -32.22 34.97 11.35
CA LYS A 2 -32.11 33.99 12.44
C LYS A 2 -32.23 34.70 13.80
N PRO A 3 -32.84 34.10 14.85
CA PRO A 3 -32.51 34.44 16.22
C PRO A 3 -31.54 33.41 16.82
N ARG A 4 -30.43 33.93 17.35
CA ARG A 4 -29.55 33.28 18.34
C ARG A 4 -30.20 33.33 19.73
N ARG A 5 -29.96 32.32 20.58
CA ARG A 5 -29.85 32.40 22.07
C ARG A 5 -29.27 31.05 22.56
N ARG A 6 -27.98 30.98 22.93
CA ARG A 6 -27.34 31.23 24.25
C ARG A 6 -27.68 30.18 25.32
N ILE A 7 -26.69 29.31 25.56
CA ILE A 7 -26.04 28.90 26.84
C ILE A 7 -26.92 28.88 28.09
N ALA A 8 -26.93 27.72 28.77
CA ALA A 8 -27.12 27.63 30.22
C ALA A 8 -26.11 26.62 30.81
N LEU A 9 -25.25 27.17 31.66
CA LEU A 9 -24.31 26.51 32.56
C LEU A 9 -25.04 26.30 33.90
N SER A 10 -24.96 25.12 34.52
CA SER A 10 -25.45 24.91 35.88
C SER A 10 -24.50 24.03 36.70
N ILE A 11 -24.04 24.61 37.80
CA ILE A 11 -23.17 24.11 38.87
C ILE A 11 -24.04 23.70 40.06
N LEU A 12 -23.72 22.62 40.78
CA LEU A 12 -23.91 22.47 42.25
C LEU A 12 -23.20 21.19 42.76
N THR A 13 -22.03 21.24 43.43
CA THR A 13 -21.77 21.14 44.91
C THR A 13 -22.54 20.02 45.64
N LEU A 14 -22.05 19.28 46.64
CA LEU A 14 -20.80 19.09 47.43
C LEU A 14 -21.18 18.02 48.50
N PHE A 15 -20.30 17.11 48.94
CA PHE A 15 -20.19 16.74 50.38
C PHE A 15 -18.92 15.89 50.69
N LEU A 16 -18.15 16.42 51.65
CA LEU A 16 -16.98 15.87 52.37
C LEU A 16 -17.45 14.87 53.46
N THR A 17 -16.74 13.78 53.79
CA THR A 17 -15.77 13.54 54.92
C THR A 17 -16.05 12.12 55.49
N MET A 18 -15.18 11.27 56.06
CA MET A 18 -13.97 11.42 56.89
C MET A 18 -13.10 10.14 56.92
N ILE A 19 -11.86 10.35 57.38
CA ILE A 19 -10.64 9.52 57.56
C ILE A 19 -10.73 8.44 58.67
N ALA A 20 -9.99 7.32 58.53
CA ALA A 20 -9.19 6.72 59.62
C ALA A 20 -8.10 5.75 59.10
N CYS A 21 -6.87 5.94 59.60
CA CYS A 21 -5.66 5.17 59.33
C CYS A 21 -5.58 3.84 60.08
N ALA A 22 -4.83 2.87 59.54
CA ALA A 22 -3.99 1.96 60.34
C ALA A 22 -2.73 1.55 59.56
N LEU A 23 -1.58 1.82 60.17
CA LEU A 23 -0.23 1.48 59.73
C LEU A 23 0.16 0.05 60.14
N GLY A 24 0.96 -0.59 59.29
CA GLY A 24 2.12 -1.38 59.73
C GLY A 24 2.03 -2.90 59.59
N GLN A 25 2.77 -3.45 58.62
CA GLN A 25 3.81 -4.49 58.83
C GLN A 25 4.51 -4.83 57.49
N ASN A 26 5.84 -4.71 57.47
CA ASN A 26 6.79 -5.29 56.52
C ASN A 26 7.89 -5.95 57.38
N PRO A 27 8.80 -6.82 56.87
CA PRO A 27 8.73 -7.74 55.73
C PRO A 27 9.15 -9.17 56.16
N THR A 28 8.87 -10.20 55.36
CA THR A 28 9.50 -11.53 55.54
C THR A 28 10.39 -11.84 54.35
N GLN A 29 11.67 -12.04 54.64
CA GLN A 29 12.72 -12.49 53.75
C GLN A 29 12.46 -13.94 53.29
N THR A 30 12.64 -14.18 52.00
CA THR A 30 12.96 -15.51 51.45
C THR A 30 14.22 -15.40 50.60
N ALA A 31 15.11 -16.36 50.80
CA ALA A 31 16.50 -16.43 50.35
C ALA A 31 16.64 -16.66 48.82
N PRO A 32 17.85 -16.47 48.24
CA PRO A 32 18.05 -16.37 46.79
C PRO A 32 18.15 -17.74 46.09
N ALA A 33 17.63 -17.82 44.87
CA ALA A 33 17.82 -18.96 43.95
C ALA A 33 19.08 -18.74 43.06
N PRO A 34 19.72 -19.82 42.56
CA PRO A 34 21.09 -19.82 42.06
C PRO A 34 21.24 -19.22 40.65
N PRO A 35 22.47 -18.84 40.22
CA PRO A 35 22.72 -18.29 38.89
C PRO A 35 22.72 -19.41 37.84
N GLY A 36 21.86 -19.29 36.83
CA GLY A 36 21.70 -20.29 35.79
C GLY A 36 21.28 -19.69 34.45
N THR A 37 22.27 -19.64 33.56
CA THR A 37 22.20 -19.79 32.10
C THR A 37 21.41 -18.79 31.26
N ASP A 38 22.20 -17.96 30.57
CA ASP A 38 22.08 -17.55 29.17
C ASP A 38 20.72 -17.09 28.65
N SER A 39 20.68 -15.78 28.43
CA SER A 39 19.86 -15.05 27.47
C SER A 39 19.57 -15.88 26.21
N ALA A 40 18.41 -16.52 26.17
CA ALA A 40 17.84 -16.97 24.91
C ALA A 40 17.41 -15.73 24.14
N ALA A 41 18.07 -15.47 23.01
CA ALA A 41 17.55 -14.55 22.01
C ALA A 41 16.09 -14.95 21.66
N PRO A 42 15.15 -14.01 21.51
CA PRO A 42 13.81 -14.34 21.09
C PRO A 42 13.89 -15.07 19.73
N ALA A 43 13.22 -16.21 19.66
CA ALA A 43 13.15 -17.02 18.45
C ALA A 43 12.47 -16.20 17.34
N VAL A 44 13.15 -16.08 16.21
CA VAL A 44 12.58 -15.56 14.95
C VAL A 44 11.40 -16.46 14.58
N PRO A 45 10.18 -15.93 14.36
CA PRO A 45 9.07 -16.73 13.88
C PRO A 45 9.46 -17.40 12.57
N GLN A 46 9.30 -18.73 12.48
CA GLN A 46 9.56 -19.47 11.26
C GLN A 46 8.51 -19.09 10.22
N THR A 47 8.88 -18.23 9.27
CA THR A 47 8.11 -18.02 8.04
C THR A 47 7.95 -19.37 7.34
N GLN A 48 6.72 -19.73 7.01
CA GLN A 48 6.47 -20.93 6.21
C GLN A 48 7.24 -20.77 4.89
N PRO A 49 8.07 -21.75 4.48
CA PRO A 49 8.86 -21.59 3.26
C PRO A 49 7.92 -21.43 2.06
N ASN A 50 8.28 -20.50 1.17
CA ASN A 50 7.53 -20.26 -0.05
C ASN A 50 7.40 -21.57 -0.85
N PRO A 51 6.23 -21.86 -1.44
CA PRO A 51 6.08 -23.01 -2.32
C PRO A 51 7.02 -22.89 -3.53
N PRO A 52 7.50 -24.01 -4.08
CA PRO A 52 8.19 -23.97 -5.35
C PRO A 52 7.25 -23.44 -6.44
N PRO A 53 7.76 -22.70 -7.44
CA PRO A 53 6.94 -22.26 -8.56
C PRO A 53 6.41 -23.48 -9.35
N SER A 54 5.22 -23.33 -9.92
CA SER A 54 4.58 -24.36 -10.74
C SER A 54 4.96 -24.29 -12.22
N GLY A 55 5.48 -23.16 -12.69
CA GLY A 55 5.94 -22.90 -14.05
C GLY A 55 7.38 -22.37 -14.13
N ASP A 56 7.77 -21.93 -15.33
CA ASP A 56 9.04 -21.25 -15.56
C ASP A 56 8.88 -19.75 -15.24
N VAL A 57 9.36 -19.36 -14.07
CA VAL A 57 9.15 -18.04 -13.48
C VAL A 57 10.43 -17.23 -13.45
N ILE A 58 10.29 -15.91 -13.31
CA ILE A 58 11.43 -15.03 -13.04
C ILE A 58 12.04 -15.43 -11.68
N SER A 59 13.36 -15.67 -11.65
CA SER A 59 14.06 -15.93 -10.38
C SER A 59 14.20 -14.63 -9.57
N SER A 60 14.16 -14.72 -8.24
CA SER A 60 14.43 -13.57 -7.35
C SER A 60 15.75 -12.87 -7.68
N ASP A 61 16.77 -13.64 -8.05
CA ASP A 61 18.13 -13.14 -8.34
C ASP A 61 18.22 -12.47 -9.73
N ALA A 62 17.10 -12.42 -10.47
CA ALA A 62 16.98 -11.69 -11.72
C ALA A 62 16.81 -10.18 -11.52
N LEU A 63 16.43 -9.72 -10.32
CA LEU A 63 16.34 -8.30 -10.02
C LEU A 63 17.73 -7.73 -9.70
N GLU A 64 18.14 -6.72 -10.47
CA GLU A 64 19.40 -6.00 -10.30
C GLU A 64 19.09 -4.53 -9.97
N TYR A 65 19.50 -4.06 -8.80
CA TYR A 65 19.30 -2.67 -8.40
C TYR A 65 20.21 -1.73 -9.22
N LEU A 66 19.62 -0.71 -9.84
CA LEU A 66 20.33 0.27 -10.65
C LEU A 66 20.56 1.61 -9.94
N GLY A 67 19.89 1.85 -8.81
CA GLY A 67 19.94 3.11 -8.07
C GLY A 67 18.58 3.78 -7.97
N ALA A 68 18.59 5.07 -7.62
CA ALA A 68 17.39 5.88 -7.44
C ALA A 68 17.54 7.28 -8.06
N PHE A 69 16.43 8.01 -8.15
CA PHE A 69 16.38 9.40 -8.56
C PHE A 69 15.26 10.18 -7.83
N ARG A 70 15.42 11.50 -7.74
CA ARG A 70 14.49 12.41 -7.05
C ARG A 70 13.41 12.93 -7.99
N LEU A 71 12.27 13.27 -7.39
CA LEU A 71 11.17 13.95 -8.07
C LEU A 71 11.39 15.49 -8.14
N PRO A 72 10.95 16.16 -9.23
CA PRO A 72 11.07 17.60 -9.37
C PRO A 72 10.09 18.38 -8.49
N GLY A 73 10.20 19.71 -8.53
CA GLY A 73 9.23 20.61 -7.92
C GLY A 73 9.54 20.98 -6.47
N GLY A 74 8.74 21.93 -5.95
CA GLY A 74 8.82 22.41 -4.58
C GLY A 74 7.88 21.69 -3.64
N GLU A 75 7.58 22.31 -2.49
CA GLU A 75 6.79 21.72 -1.40
C GLU A 75 5.36 22.31 -1.28
N ASP A 76 4.96 23.20 -2.19
CA ASP A 76 3.69 23.94 -2.09
C ASP A 76 2.48 23.09 -2.57
N PRO A 77 1.54 22.69 -1.68
CA PRO A 77 0.36 21.93 -2.09
C PRO A 77 -0.66 22.82 -2.85
N PRO A 78 -1.45 22.24 -3.78
CA PRO A 78 -1.47 20.84 -4.20
C PRO A 78 -0.36 20.45 -5.21
N ARG A 79 0.47 21.40 -5.68
CA ARG A 79 1.42 21.21 -6.79
C ARG A 79 2.81 20.81 -6.30
N THR A 80 2.85 19.67 -5.64
CA THR A 80 4.06 19.08 -5.07
C THR A 80 3.90 17.56 -5.04
N PHE A 81 5.02 16.84 -4.99
CA PHE A 81 5.02 15.40 -4.67
C PHE A 81 5.12 15.12 -3.17
N ALA A 82 5.25 16.15 -2.32
CA ALA A 82 5.25 15.99 -0.88
C ALA A 82 3.94 15.34 -0.45
N TYR A 83 4.01 14.30 0.40
CA TYR A 83 2.85 13.49 0.78
C TYR A 83 2.10 12.89 -0.42
N GLY A 84 2.78 12.68 -1.55
CA GLY A 84 2.23 12.00 -2.72
C GLY A 84 2.75 10.57 -2.85
N GLY A 85 2.70 10.05 -4.07
CA GLY A 85 3.18 8.70 -4.40
C GLY A 85 2.14 7.59 -4.29
N ASN A 86 0.86 7.96 -4.16
CA ASN A 86 -0.27 7.02 -4.20
C ASN A 86 -0.34 6.20 -5.49
N ALA A 87 0.04 6.77 -6.64
CA ALA A 87 -0.03 6.06 -7.91
C ALA A 87 1.03 6.52 -8.91
N MET A 88 1.50 5.61 -9.75
CA MET A 88 2.49 5.85 -10.78
C MET A 88 2.28 4.94 -11.99
N THR A 89 2.51 5.43 -13.21
CA THR A 89 2.51 4.56 -14.39
C THR A 89 3.49 4.99 -15.48
N PHE A 90 4.05 4.01 -16.19
CA PHE A 90 5.04 4.18 -17.24
C PHE A 90 4.42 4.45 -18.60
N ASN A 91 4.92 5.49 -19.28
CA ASN A 91 4.57 5.82 -20.65
C ASN A 91 5.76 5.51 -21.57
N PRO A 92 5.69 4.47 -22.42
CA PRO A 92 6.77 4.08 -23.32
C PRO A 92 7.04 5.08 -24.43
N ASP A 93 6.06 5.93 -24.77
CA ASP A 93 6.16 6.95 -25.82
C ASP A 93 6.59 8.32 -25.25
N GLY A 94 6.82 8.38 -23.94
CA GLY A 94 7.27 9.56 -23.22
C GLY A 94 8.71 9.94 -23.53
N ASP A 95 9.04 11.21 -23.29
CA ASP A 95 10.38 11.79 -23.48
C ASP A 95 11.14 11.34 -24.76
N PRO A 96 10.55 11.41 -25.97
CA PRO A 96 11.20 10.90 -27.18
C PRO A 96 12.46 11.67 -27.59
N SER A 97 12.69 12.84 -26.98
CA SER A 97 13.88 13.68 -27.18
C SER A 97 14.81 13.68 -25.96
N GLY A 98 14.57 12.77 -25.02
CA GLY A 98 15.32 12.63 -23.78
C GLY A 98 16.78 12.27 -23.97
N ALA A 99 17.52 12.33 -22.86
CA ALA A 99 18.91 11.92 -22.86
C ALA A 99 19.04 10.41 -23.13
N ALA A 100 20.17 9.98 -23.70
CA ALA A 100 20.49 8.56 -23.82
C ALA A 100 21.06 8.01 -22.49
N ASP A 101 20.29 8.14 -21.42
CA ASP A 101 20.64 7.73 -20.05
C ASP A 101 20.37 6.25 -19.74
N GLY A 102 19.67 5.56 -20.65
CA GLY A 102 19.33 4.13 -20.51
C GLY A 102 17.97 3.88 -19.87
N CYS A 103 17.18 4.94 -19.65
CA CYS A 103 15.82 4.89 -19.11
C CYS A 103 14.83 5.58 -20.06
N PRO A 104 14.45 4.94 -21.18
CA PRO A 104 13.53 5.54 -22.14
C PRO A 104 12.13 5.71 -21.55
N GLY A 105 11.34 6.61 -22.15
CA GLY A 105 9.95 6.85 -21.72
C GLY A 105 9.84 7.92 -20.64
N SER A 106 8.68 7.96 -19.98
CA SER A 106 8.37 8.88 -18.90
C SER A 106 7.51 8.19 -17.84
N LEU A 107 7.33 8.86 -16.70
CA LEU A 107 6.43 8.42 -15.64
C LEU A 107 5.35 9.47 -15.41
N PHE A 108 4.10 9.01 -15.34
CA PHE A 108 3.02 9.77 -14.73
C PHE A 108 3.03 9.46 -13.23
N VAL A 109 3.17 10.49 -12.39
CA VAL A 109 3.29 10.35 -10.93
C VAL A 109 2.26 11.24 -10.24
N MET A 110 1.50 10.66 -9.32
CA MET A 110 0.51 11.39 -8.54
C MET A 110 1.17 12.20 -7.43
N GLY A 111 0.86 13.51 -7.41
CA GLY A 111 1.32 14.46 -6.41
C GLY A 111 0.62 14.34 -5.06
N HIS A 112 0.70 15.42 -4.29
CA HIS A 112 0.25 15.53 -2.91
C HIS A 112 -1.15 14.99 -2.71
N ASP A 113 -1.30 14.15 -1.68
CA ASP A 113 -2.56 13.51 -1.36
C ASP A 113 -3.69 14.50 -1.12
N ARG A 114 -4.88 14.14 -1.61
CA ARG A 114 -6.10 14.88 -1.38
C ARG A 114 -6.46 14.81 0.10
N ILE A 115 -6.66 15.98 0.70
CA ILE A 115 -7.15 16.09 2.07
C ILE A 115 -8.60 16.56 2.03
N ALA A 116 -9.54 15.62 2.18
CA ALA A 116 -10.96 15.92 2.28
C ALA A 116 -11.23 16.94 3.38
N TYR A 117 -12.10 17.91 3.08
CA TYR A 117 -12.52 18.96 4.01
C TYR A 117 -11.36 19.82 4.57
N GLY A 118 -10.16 19.72 3.97
CA GLY A 118 -8.94 20.41 4.37
C GLY A 118 -8.47 21.45 3.35
N GLY A 119 -7.17 21.82 3.43
CA GLY A 119 -6.56 22.86 2.61
C GLY A 119 -6.23 22.46 1.17
N VAL A 120 -6.39 21.18 0.81
CA VAL A 120 -5.95 20.60 -0.47
C VAL A 120 -7.08 19.78 -1.12
N PRO A 121 -8.26 20.38 -1.37
CA PRO A 121 -9.43 19.65 -1.90
C PRO A 121 -9.26 19.18 -3.35
N ASP A 122 -8.30 19.77 -4.07
CA ASP A 122 -7.87 19.46 -5.44
C ASP A 122 -6.47 18.80 -5.47
N GLY A 123 -6.08 18.10 -4.40
CA GLY A 123 -4.91 17.23 -4.37
C GLY A 123 -5.03 16.03 -5.32
N ASN A 124 -4.09 15.09 -5.24
CA ASN A 124 -3.93 13.97 -6.18
C ASN A 124 -3.76 14.44 -7.64
N GLN A 125 -3.17 15.63 -7.86
CA GLN A 125 -2.86 16.12 -9.21
C GLN A 125 -1.81 15.23 -9.85
N LEU A 126 -1.93 15.01 -11.15
CA LEU A 126 -1.00 14.18 -11.91
C LEU A 126 0.02 15.06 -12.62
N ALA A 127 1.29 14.64 -12.63
CA ALA A 127 2.34 15.23 -13.47
C ALA A 127 3.02 14.13 -14.30
N GLU A 128 3.59 14.50 -15.44
CA GLU A 128 4.47 13.63 -16.23
C GLU A 128 5.91 14.11 -16.08
N ILE A 129 6.83 13.20 -15.79
CA ILE A 129 8.25 13.48 -15.60
C ILE A 129 9.12 12.63 -16.52
N ASN A 130 10.29 13.12 -16.90
CA ASN A 130 11.31 12.27 -17.52
C ASN A 130 11.93 11.31 -16.50
N ILE A 131 12.78 10.40 -16.98
CA ILE A 131 13.46 9.42 -16.12
C ILE A 131 14.96 9.61 -16.27
N PRO A 132 15.64 10.30 -15.33
CA PRO A 132 17.08 10.47 -15.40
C PRO A 132 17.81 9.16 -15.07
N ALA A 133 19.11 9.09 -15.39
CA ALA A 133 19.95 7.96 -14.98
C ALA A 133 19.85 7.73 -13.46
N PRO A 134 19.48 6.53 -12.98
CA PRO A 134 19.47 6.24 -11.56
C PRO A 134 20.90 6.21 -11.00
N VAL A 135 21.04 6.64 -9.75
CA VAL A 135 22.33 6.69 -9.05
C VAL A 135 22.29 5.78 -7.83
N ILE A 136 23.30 4.93 -7.69
CA ILE A 136 23.52 4.15 -6.46
C ILE A 136 24.28 5.05 -5.48
N SER A 137 23.53 5.69 -4.58
CA SER A 137 24.10 6.41 -3.42
C SER A 137 23.27 6.15 -2.17
N ARG A 138 23.86 6.47 -1.01
CA ARG A 138 23.18 6.58 0.29
C ARG A 138 22.95 8.03 0.70
N ASP A 139 23.58 8.96 0.00
CA ASP A 139 23.32 10.39 0.15
C ASP A 139 22.31 10.79 -0.91
N ILE A 140 21.16 11.31 -0.45
CA ILE A 140 20.08 11.69 -1.34
C ILE A 140 20.46 12.87 -2.24
N GLU A 141 21.41 13.70 -1.81
CA GLU A 141 21.89 14.85 -2.58
C GLU A 141 22.79 14.45 -3.76
N ASP A 142 23.26 13.19 -3.82
CA ASP A 142 23.99 12.65 -4.98
C ASP A 142 23.05 12.22 -6.12
N LEU A 143 21.75 12.08 -5.85
CA LEU A 143 20.80 11.57 -6.83
C LEU A 143 20.50 12.60 -7.92
N ASN A 144 20.31 12.11 -9.15
CA ASN A 144 19.75 12.94 -10.21
C ASN A 144 18.28 13.27 -9.89
N THR A 145 17.82 14.43 -10.34
CA THR A 145 16.43 14.88 -10.21
C THR A 145 15.78 14.85 -11.58
N ALA A 146 14.58 14.28 -11.68
CA ALA A 146 13.80 14.32 -12.91
C ALA A 146 13.30 15.75 -13.20
N GLU A 147 12.73 15.96 -14.38
CA GLU A 147 12.17 17.23 -14.85
C GLU A 147 10.73 17.01 -15.32
N PHE A 148 9.89 18.05 -15.23
CA PHE A 148 8.51 18.00 -15.72
C PHE A 148 8.48 17.97 -17.25
N ILE A 149 7.75 17.00 -17.80
CA ILE A 149 7.29 16.97 -19.20
C ILE A 149 5.90 17.61 -19.27
N GLN A 150 5.02 17.26 -18.34
CA GLN A 150 3.74 17.91 -18.11
C GLN A 150 3.62 18.28 -16.63
N GLU A 151 3.29 19.55 -16.38
CA GLU A 151 3.06 20.09 -15.04
C GLU A 151 1.81 19.46 -14.38
N PHE A 152 1.68 19.63 -13.07
CA PHE A 152 0.54 19.15 -12.29
C PHE A 152 -0.82 19.58 -12.86
N ALA A 153 -1.72 18.61 -13.04
CA ALA A 153 -3.10 18.81 -13.47
C ALA A 153 -4.11 17.99 -12.65
N ASP A 154 -5.23 18.61 -12.29
CA ASP A 154 -6.40 17.93 -11.73
C ASP A 154 -7.21 17.26 -12.86
N VAL A 155 -6.76 16.07 -13.27
CA VAL A 155 -7.40 15.27 -14.33
C VAL A 155 -8.72 14.63 -13.89
N THR A 156 -8.96 14.58 -12.58
CA THR A 156 -10.16 14.00 -11.96
C THR A 156 -11.23 15.03 -11.61
N LYS A 157 -11.05 16.29 -12.03
CA LYS A 157 -11.92 17.40 -11.65
C LYS A 157 -13.41 17.10 -11.85
N GLY A 158 -14.16 17.10 -10.75
CA GLY A 158 -15.61 16.84 -10.76
C GLY A 158 -16.00 15.35 -10.79
N HIS A 159 -15.02 14.45 -10.68
CA HIS A 159 -15.20 13.01 -10.53
C HIS A 159 -14.80 12.57 -9.12
N PHE A 160 -15.27 11.38 -8.69
CA PHE A 160 -14.98 10.77 -7.38
C PHE A 160 -15.22 11.70 -6.18
N THR A 161 -16.20 12.60 -6.26
CA THR A 161 -16.53 13.58 -5.22
C THR A 161 -17.13 12.96 -3.95
N GLU A 162 -17.51 11.69 -4.03
CA GLU A 162 -18.03 10.88 -2.93
C GLU A 162 -16.93 10.03 -2.27
N LEU A 163 -15.71 10.04 -2.83
CA LEU A 163 -14.55 9.24 -2.41
C LEU A 163 -13.37 10.15 -2.06
N GLU A 164 -13.54 11.01 -1.06
CA GLU A 164 -12.58 12.07 -0.73
C GLU A 164 -11.64 11.71 0.45
N GLU A 165 -12.05 10.80 1.33
CA GLU A 165 -11.38 10.57 2.62
C GLU A 165 -10.21 9.56 2.50
N ILE A 166 -8.98 10.08 2.49
CA ILE A 166 -7.74 9.27 2.38
C ILE A 166 -7.82 8.37 1.14
N PRO A 167 -7.72 8.95 -0.06
CA PRO A 167 -7.87 8.20 -1.30
C PRO A 167 -6.90 7.02 -1.38
N LYS A 168 -7.32 5.98 -2.07
CA LYS A 168 -6.47 4.88 -2.52
C LYS A 168 -6.54 4.84 -4.02
N VAL A 169 -5.40 4.94 -4.68
CA VAL A 169 -5.35 5.21 -6.11
C VAL A 169 -4.39 4.24 -6.78
N GLY A 170 -4.72 3.80 -7.98
CA GLY A 170 -3.80 3.09 -8.87
C GLY A 170 -3.89 3.64 -10.27
N LEU A 171 -2.79 3.60 -11.03
CA LEU A 171 -2.73 4.07 -12.41
C LEU A 171 -2.14 3.02 -13.33
N GLN A 172 -2.68 2.91 -14.54
CA GLN A 172 -2.06 2.10 -15.60
C GLN A 172 -2.22 2.78 -16.97
N TYR A 173 -1.09 3.18 -17.58
CA TYR A 173 -1.04 3.56 -18.98
C TYR A 173 -1.23 2.32 -19.86
N LEU A 174 -2.10 2.43 -20.86
CA LEU A 174 -2.32 1.36 -21.82
C LEU A 174 -2.59 1.96 -23.19
N ASN A 175 -1.82 1.53 -24.19
CA ASN A 175 -2.02 1.93 -25.58
C ASN A 175 -2.47 0.71 -26.39
N ARG A 176 -3.72 0.76 -26.87
CA ARG A 176 -4.39 -0.34 -27.55
C ARG A 176 -4.88 0.11 -28.93
N PRO A 177 -4.87 -0.78 -29.95
CA PRO A 177 -5.45 -0.46 -31.26
C PRO A 177 -6.90 0.02 -31.18
N GLU A 178 -7.67 -0.50 -30.21
CA GLU A 178 -9.09 -0.20 -30.05
C GLU A 178 -9.34 1.21 -29.48
N THR A 179 -8.53 1.64 -28.50
CA THR A 179 -8.80 2.84 -27.69
C THR A 179 -7.80 3.98 -27.90
N GLY A 180 -6.68 3.68 -28.57
CA GLY A 180 -5.46 4.48 -28.50
C GLY A 180 -4.87 4.51 -27.09
N PRO A 181 -3.98 5.48 -26.80
CA PRO A 181 -3.37 5.62 -25.49
C PRO A 181 -4.39 6.17 -24.47
N LYS A 182 -4.43 5.54 -23.30
CA LYS A 182 -5.24 5.92 -22.15
C LYS A 182 -4.45 5.70 -20.87
N ILE A 183 -4.75 6.50 -19.86
CA ILE A 183 -4.38 6.22 -18.48
C ILE A 183 -5.64 5.76 -17.76
N HIS A 184 -5.62 4.53 -17.29
CA HIS A 184 -6.66 3.98 -16.45
C HIS A 184 -6.40 4.32 -15.00
N ILE A 185 -7.47 4.55 -14.24
CA ILE A 185 -7.40 4.94 -12.84
C ILE A 185 -8.38 4.13 -12.00
N ALA A 186 -7.93 3.71 -10.83
CA ALA A 186 -8.77 3.27 -9.73
C ALA A 186 -8.67 4.31 -8.62
N TRP A 187 -9.79 4.64 -8.00
CA TRP A 187 -9.91 5.68 -6.98
C TRP A 187 -10.90 5.22 -5.91
N GLY A 188 -10.38 4.64 -4.83
CA GLY A 188 -11.12 4.31 -3.63
C GLY A 188 -10.89 5.30 -2.51
N GLN A 189 -11.43 4.99 -1.33
CA GLN A 189 -11.16 5.74 -0.10
C GLN A 189 -10.90 4.79 1.08
N HIS A 190 -10.40 5.31 2.21
CA HIS A 190 -10.03 4.46 3.35
C HIS A 190 -11.23 3.69 3.92
N LEU A 191 -12.39 4.36 4.07
CA LEU A 191 -13.67 3.76 4.44
C LEU A 191 -14.68 3.92 3.30
N GLN A 192 -14.72 2.98 2.37
CA GLN A 192 -15.44 3.12 1.11
C GLN A 192 -16.89 2.64 1.20
N PRO A 193 -17.88 3.52 0.91
CA PRO A 193 -19.26 3.11 0.72
C PRO A 193 -19.37 2.23 -0.52
N GLN A 194 -20.23 1.22 -0.46
CA GLN A 194 -20.35 0.20 -1.50
C GLN A 194 -21.19 0.69 -2.71
N GLU A 195 -21.75 1.90 -2.64
CA GLU A 195 -22.63 2.46 -3.70
C GLU A 195 -21.89 3.29 -4.76
N PHE A 196 -20.60 3.58 -4.58
CA PHE A 196 -19.87 4.50 -5.46
C PHE A 196 -18.81 3.79 -6.32
N PRO A 197 -18.84 3.99 -7.65
CA PRO A 197 -17.84 3.43 -8.55
C PRO A 197 -16.47 4.08 -8.36
N SER A 198 -15.40 3.29 -8.56
CA SER A 198 -14.02 3.71 -8.33
C SER A 198 -13.13 3.74 -9.57
N HIS A 199 -13.58 3.27 -10.74
CA HIS A 199 -12.67 3.10 -11.89
C HIS A 199 -13.00 4.04 -13.04
N GLY A 200 -11.99 4.58 -13.72
CA GLY A 200 -12.14 5.49 -14.85
C GLY A 200 -10.98 5.39 -15.82
N TRP A 201 -11.00 6.23 -16.87
CA TRP A 201 -9.81 6.49 -17.68
C TRP A 201 -9.78 7.93 -18.18
N PHE A 202 -8.65 8.35 -18.72
CA PHE A 202 -8.46 9.65 -19.36
C PHE A 202 -7.31 9.57 -20.38
N ASN A 203 -7.17 10.60 -21.21
CA ASN A 203 -6.09 10.76 -22.17
C ASN A 203 -4.77 11.17 -21.48
N PRO A 204 -3.61 10.70 -21.96
CA PRO A 204 -2.31 11.05 -21.36
C PRO A 204 -1.92 12.54 -21.45
N THR A 205 -2.57 13.31 -22.32
CA THR A 205 -2.39 14.77 -22.37
C THR A 205 -3.14 15.41 -21.21
N LEU A 206 -2.45 15.76 -20.14
CA LEU A 206 -3.03 16.15 -18.85
C LEU A 206 -3.83 17.45 -18.91
N SER A 207 -3.55 18.33 -19.86
CA SER A 207 -4.34 19.54 -20.12
C SER A 207 -5.67 19.28 -20.82
N GLU A 208 -5.82 18.11 -21.45
CA GLU A 208 -7.01 17.69 -22.21
C GLU A 208 -7.38 16.23 -21.83
N PRO A 209 -7.68 15.96 -20.56
CA PRO A 209 -7.79 14.59 -20.06
C PRO A 209 -8.98 13.84 -20.65
N ASP A 210 -10.07 14.51 -21.05
CA ASP A 210 -11.27 13.84 -21.59
C ASP A 210 -11.70 12.62 -20.76
N PHE A 211 -11.87 12.84 -19.45
CA PHE A 211 -12.18 11.77 -18.51
C PHE A 211 -13.48 11.05 -18.89
N GLN A 212 -13.47 9.71 -18.88
CA GLN A 212 -14.66 8.91 -19.14
C GLN A 212 -14.93 7.89 -18.05
N GLY A 213 -16.19 7.48 -18.00
CA GLY A 213 -16.66 6.45 -17.11
C GLY A 213 -17.01 6.97 -15.73
N THR A 214 -17.28 5.98 -14.89
CA THR A 214 -16.93 5.78 -13.49
C THR A 214 -17.57 4.40 -13.23
N TRP A 215 -16.76 3.36 -13.12
CA TRP A 215 -17.25 1.97 -13.18
C TRP A 215 -17.01 1.22 -11.88
N PHE A 216 -17.80 0.16 -11.69
CA PHE A 216 -17.55 -0.87 -10.68
C PHE A 216 -16.82 -2.05 -11.34
N ILE A 217 -16.07 -2.81 -10.53
CA ILE A 217 -15.45 -4.07 -10.95
C ILE A 217 -16.25 -5.23 -10.38
N GLY A 218 -17.04 -5.89 -11.23
CA GLY A 218 -17.93 -6.97 -10.84
C GLY A 218 -18.84 -6.62 -9.66
N ASP A 219 -19.03 -7.61 -8.78
CA ASP A 219 -19.76 -7.50 -7.51
C ASP A 219 -18.81 -7.69 -6.31
N HIS A 220 -17.53 -7.34 -6.48
CA HIS A 220 -16.51 -7.49 -5.44
C HIS A 220 -16.66 -6.42 -4.35
N ASP A 221 -16.15 -6.73 -3.15
CA ASP A 221 -16.01 -5.76 -2.07
C ASP A 221 -15.11 -4.60 -2.53
N LEU A 222 -15.57 -3.37 -2.34
CA LEU A 222 -14.81 -2.20 -2.77
C LEU A 222 -13.50 -1.98 -1.99
N TYR A 223 -13.29 -2.67 -0.87
CA TYR A 223 -11.97 -2.71 -0.23
C TYR A 223 -10.94 -3.59 -0.96
N SER A 224 -11.34 -4.33 -1.99
CA SER A 224 -10.47 -5.28 -2.71
C SER A 224 -10.01 -4.80 -4.09
N VAL A 225 -10.51 -3.66 -4.62
CA VAL A 225 -10.45 -3.39 -6.06
C VAL A 225 -9.72 -2.11 -6.50
N ASN A 226 -9.21 -1.27 -5.59
CA ASN A 226 -8.81 0.11 -5.94
C ASN A 226 -7.57 0.67 -5.22
N GLY A 227 -6.55 -0.16 -5.00
CA GLY A 227 -5.26 0.23 -4.45
C GLY A 227 -4.12 0.24 -5.45
N TYR A 228 -4.22 -0.53 -6.54
CA TYR A 228 -3.19 -0.62 -7.58
C TYR A 228 -3.78 -1.13 -8.90
N MET A 229 -3.03 -0.95 -9.99
CA MET A 229 -3.39 -1.38 -11.33
C MET A 229 -2.17 -1.76 -12.15
N PHE A 230 -2.30 -2.74 -13.04
CA PHE A 230 -1.24 -3.05 -14.00
C PHE A 230 -1.76 -3.77 -15.25
N GLU A 231 -0.99 -3.70 -16.34
CA GLU A 231 -1.28 -4.45 -17.57
C GLU A 231 -0.99 -5.95 -17.40
N ILE A 232 -1.90 -6.78 -17.93
CA ILE A 232 -1.73 -8.23 -18.12
C ILE A 232 -1.26 -8.47 -19.57
N PRO A 233 -0.19 -9.27 -19.81
CA PRO A 233 0.26 -9.58 -21.16
C PRO A 233 -0.87 -10.14 -22.03
N ALA A 234 -0.99 -9.61 -23.25
CA ALA A 234 -2.12 -9.91 -24.15
C ALA A 234 -2.30 -11.42 -24.40
N GLU A 235 -1.21 -12.16 -24.63
CA GLU A 235 -1.28 -13.61 -24.83
C GLU A 235 -1.85 -14.35 -23.62
N TRP A 236 -1.48 -13.93 -22.40
CA TRP A 236 -2.00 -14.51 -21.17
C TRP A 236 -3.47 -14.13 -20.97
N ALA A 237 -3.82 -12.87 -21.20
CA ALA A 237 -5.18 -12.37 -21.05
C ALA A 237 -6.17 -13.10 -21.98
N GLU A 238 -5.81 -13.26 -23.26
CA GLU A 238 -6.61 -14.01 -24.24
C GLU A 238 -6.81 -15.47 -23.83
N ALA A 239 -5.77 -16.10 -23.29
CA ALA A 239 -5.83 -17.50 -22.88
C ALA A 239 -6.67 -17.73 -21.62
N TYR A 240 -6.63 -16.82 -20.64
CA TYR A 240 -7.09 -17.12 -19.28
C TYR A 240 -8.10 -16.12 -18.69
N SER A 241 -8.10 -14.84 -19.10
CA SER A 241 -9.02 -13.82 -18.56
C SER A 241 -10.10 -13.37 -19.54
N SER A 242 -10.36 -14.16 -20.59
CA SER A 242 -11.25 -13.80 -21.71
C SER A 242 -10.85 -12.49 -22.40
N GLY A 243 -9.55 -12.27 -22.57
CA GLY A 243 -8.99 -11.10 -23.23
C GLY A 243 -8.92 -9.84 -22.37
N ARG A 244 -9.31 -9.89 -21.09
CA ARG A 244 -9.29 -8.73 -20.17
C ARG A 244 -7.85 -8.34 -19.83
N PRO A 245 -7.34 -7.18 -20.30
CA PRO A 245 -5.91 -6.88 -20.29
C PRO A 245 -5.46 -6.03 -19.10
N LEU A 246 -6.38 -5.56 -18.26
CA LEU A 246 -6.07 -4.76 -17.07
C LEU A 246 -6.32 -5.57 -15.82
N ALA A 247 -5.38 -5.50 -14.88
CA ALA A 247 -5.56 -5.98 -13.54
C ALA A 247 -5.78 -4.80 -12.58
N THR A 248 -6.61 -5.01 -11.56
CA THR A 248 -6.80 -4.07 -10.46
C THR A 248 -7.05 -4.83 -9.17
N GLY A 249 -6.69 -4.23 -8.05
CA GLY A 249 -6.84 -4.84 -6.75
C GLY A 249 -6.48 -3.89 -5.62
N ARG A 250 -6.59 -4.36 -4.39
CA ARG A 250 -6.22 -3.63 -3.18
C ARG A 250 -5.94 -4.63 -2.06
N MET A 251 -4.98 -4.29 -1.20
CA MET A 251 -4.92 -4.84 0.14
C MET A 251 -5.15 -3.69 1.12
N ARG A 252 -5.99 -3.93 2.14
CA ARG A 252 -6.21 -2.98 3.23
C ARG A 252 -5.77 -3.64 4.53
N ASP A 253 -5.07 -2.87 5.36
CA ASP A 253 -4.75 -3.25 6.72
C ASP A 253 -6.00 -3.71 7.51
N GLY A 254 -5.79 -4.58 8.48
CA GLY A 254 -6.87 -5.26 9.20
C GLY A 254 -7.54 -6.39 8.41
N GLY A 255 -7.14 -6.66 7.17
CA GLY A 255 -7.66 -7.78 6.36
C GLY A 255 -9.04 -7.53 5.77
N GLN A 256 -9.46 -6.26 5.76
CA GLN A 256 -10.71 -5.84 5.19
C GLN A 256 -10.60 -5.89 3.66
N GLY A 257 -11.48 -6.65 3.00
CA GLY A 257 -11.38 -6.93 1.57
C GLY A 257 -10.40 -8.06 1.21
N GLY A 258 -9.65 -8.60 2.17
CA GLY A 258 -8.78 -9.77 1.99
C GLY A 258 -7.55 -9.77 2.89
N MET A 259 -7.25 -10.92 3.51
CA MET A 259 -6.04 -11.17 4.29
C MET A 259 -4.82 -11.47 3.38
N GLY A 260 -4.60 -10.60 2.40
CA GLY A 260 -3.56 -10.69 1.36
C GLY A 260 -3.93 -9.81 0.15
N PRO A 261 -3.05 -9.67 -0.86
CA PRO A 261 -3.37 -8.90 -2.06
C PRO A 261 -4.54 -9.53 -2.83
N ALA A 262 -5.41 -8.70 -3.39
CA ALA A 262 -6.49 -9.13 -4.27
C ALA A 262 -6.18 -8.76 -5.72
N LEU A 263 -6.70 -9.51 -6.69
CA LEU A 263 -6.44 -9.24 -8.10
C LEU A 263 -7.60 -9.67 -8.99
N PHE A 264 -8.07 -8.73 -9.82
CA PHE A 264 -9.17 -8.93 -10.76
C PHE A 264 -8.78 -8.41 -12.13
N ALA A 265 -8.94 -9.24 -13.16
CA ALA A 265 -8.77 -8.84 -14.55
C ALA A 265 -10.07 -8.25 -15.10
N TYR A 266 -10.01 -7.11 -15.80
CA TYR A 266 -11.17 -6.43 -16.36
C TYR A 266 -10.85 -5.67 -17.66
N GLN A 267 -11.91 -5.21 -18.35
CA GLN A 267 -11.82 -4.36 -19.54
C GLN A 267 -12.96 -3.32 -19.51
N PRO A 268 -12.66 -2.00 -19.53
CA PRO A 268 -13.69 -0.95 -19.47
C PRO A 268 -14.22 -0.47 -20.83
N TRP A 269 -13.89 -1.13 -21.94
CA TRP A 269 -14.31 -0.72 -23.29
C TRP A 269 -15.02 -1.83 -24.07
N MET A 270 -15.84 -1.41 -25.03
CA MET A 270 -16.55 -2.25 -25.97
C MET A 270 -15.66 -2.63 -27.16
N ALA A 271 -16.07 -3.59 -28.00
CA ALA A 271 -15.27 -4.07 -29.12
C ALA A 271 -14.85 -2.99 -30.15
N ASP A 272 -15.56 -1.87 -30.21
CA ASP A 272 -15.23 -0.72 -31.07
C ASP A 272 -14.32 0.32 -30.39
N GLY A 273 -13.86 0.05 -29.17
CA GLY A 273 -13.04 0.96 -28.36
C GLY A 273 -13.80 2.01 -27.57
N SER A 274 -15.14 2.10 -27.72
CA SER A 274 -15.94 3.03 -26.93
C SER A 274 -15.95 2.64 -25.44
N PRO A 275 -15.91 3.62 -24.52
CA PRO A 275 -16.00 3.34 -23.09
C PRO A 275 -17.35 2.71 -22.75
N ALA A 276 -17.36 1.79 -21.78
CA ALA A 276 -18.61 1.36 -21.15
C ALA A 276 -19.32 2.57 -20.50
N PRO A 277 -20.67 2.58 -20.44
CA PRO A 277 -21.41 3.64 -19.75
C PRO A 277 -20.98 3.80 -18.28
N SER A 278 -21.00 5.03 -17.75
CA SER A 278 -20.76 5.27 -16.32
C SER A 278 -21.78 4.53 -15.45
N GLY A 279 -21.34 4.01 -14.30
CA GLY A 279 -22.14 3.19 -13.38
C GLY A 279 -22.21 1.71 -13.76
N THR A 280 -21.66 1.31 -14.90
CA THR A 280 -21.59 -0.11 -15.29
C THR A 280 -20.77 -0.91 -14.28
N ARG A 281 -21.29 -2.10 -13.92
CA ARG A 281 -20.53 -3.17 -13.28
C ARG A 281 -19.82 -3.97 -14.36
N LEU A 282 -18.52 -3.72 -14.53
CA LEU A 282 -17.72 -4.37 -15.54
C LEU A 282 -17.52 -5.84 -15.18
N GLU A 283 -17.62 -6.72 -16.17
CA GLU A 283 -17.25 -8.11 -15.97
C GLU A 283 -15.78 -8.22 -15.58
N SER A 284 -15.49 -9.11 -14.64
CA SER A 284 -14.13 -9.36 -14.18
C SER A 284 -13.84 -10.85 -14.02
N THR A 285 -12.57 -11.20 -14.12
CA THR A 285 -12.06 -12.53 -13.78
C THR A 285 -11.23 -12.42 -12.50
N THR A 286 -11.66 -13.11 -11.44
CA THR A 286 -10.87 -13.19 -10.20
C THR A 286 -9.60 -13.99 -10.44
N LEU A 287 -8.46 -13.43 -10.07
CA LEU A 287 -7.15 -14.07 -10.16
C LEU A 287 -6.57 -14.36 -8.78
N LEU A 288 -6.85 -13.50 -7.80
CA LEU A 288 -6.40 -13.64 -6.42
C LEU A 288 -7.45 -13.02 -5.49
N LEU A 289 -7.90 -13.74 -4.47
CA LEU A 289 -8.80 -13.21 -3.44
C LEU A 289 -8.69 -14.07 -2.18
N TYR A 290 -7.98 -13.56 -1.19
CA TYR A 290 -7.88 -14.15 0.15
C TYR A 290 -9.14 -13.89 0.98
N GLU A 291 -9.31 -14.66 2.05
CA GLU A 291 -10.47 -14.53 2.94
C GLU A 291 -10.53 -13.15 3.60
N ASN A 292 -11.74 -12.62 3.74
CA ASN A 292 -11.98 -11.30 4.31
C ASN A 292 -12.15 -11.43 5.83
N ALA A 293 -11.49 -10.56 6.61
CA ALA A 293 -11.61 -10.55 8.07
C ALA A 293 -13.05 -10.28 8.57
N TYR A 294 -13.93 -9.73 7.73
CA TYR A 294 -15.37 -9.61 8.05
C TYR A 294 -16.13 -10.94 7.98
N ASN A 295 -15.59 -11.95 7.32
CA ASN A 295 -16.19 -13.29 7.25
C ASN A 295 -15.74 -14.18 8.41
N THR A 296 -14.55 -13.93 8.97
CA THR A 296 -13.96 -14.73 10.05
C THR A 296 -12.88 -13.95 10.82
N GLU A 297 -12.82 -14.17 12.13
CA GLU A 297 -11.74 -13.67 12.99
C GLU A 297 -10.48 -14.55 12.96
N GLU A 298 -10.55 -15.74 12.36
CA GLU A 298 -9.42 -16.66 12.28
C GLU A 298 -8.50 -16.28 11.12
N ILE A 299 -7.18 -16.41 11.31
CA ILE A 299 -6.20 -16.21 10.25
C ILE A 299 -6.16 -17.48 9.38
N VAL A 300 -7.08 -17.56 8.43
CA VAL A 300 -7.25 -18.73 7.54
C VAL A 300 -7.41 -18.27 6.10
N ARG A 301 -7.00 -19.11 5.13
CA ARG A 301 -7.09 -18.79 3.69
C ARG A 301 -6.50 -17.40 3.38
N SER A 302 -5.40 -17.09 4.04
CA SER A 302 -4.67 -15.83 3.97
C SER A 302 -3.37 -16.03 3.20
N LEU A 303 -2.68 -14.92 2.91
CA LEU A 303 -1.27 -14.96 2.60
C LEU A 303 -0.50 -15.66 3.74
N ASN A 304 0.47 -16.49 3.39
CA ASN A 304 1.33 -17.15 4.38
C ASN A 304 2.09 -16.10 5.19
N GLY A 305 2.04 -16.20 6.52
CA GLY A 305 2.64 -15.19 7.39
C GLY A 305 1.89 -13.85 7.40
N TYR A 306 0.64 -13.81 6.93
CA TYR A 306 -0.21 -12.63 7.00
C TYR A 306 -0.30 -12.07 8.41
N GLN A 307 -0.19 -10.75 8.53
CA GLN A 307 -0.49 -10.00 9.75
C GLN A 307 -1.34 -8.79 9.39
N HIS A 308 -2.23 -8.37 10.29
CA HIS A 308 -3.13 -7.23 10.02
C HIS A 308 -2.44 -5.94 9.52
N PRO A 309 -1.21 -5.59 9.96
CA PRO A 309 -0.53 -4.40 9.45
C PRO A 309 0.07 -4.53 8.04
N ASP A 310 -0.02 -5.69 7.39
CA ASP A 310 0.48 -5.87 6.02
C ASP A 310 -0.18 -4.87 5.05
N ASP A 311 0.63 -4.26 4.19
CA ASP A 311 0.19 -3.31 3.16
C ASP A 311 0.93 -3.59 1.85
N TRP A 312 0.19 -3.82 0.75
CA TRP A 312 0.73 -3.93 -0.61
C TRP A 312 0.20 -2.78 -1.44
N SER A 313 1.09 -1.84 -1.76
CA SER A 313 0.73 -0.52 -2.28
C SER A 313 0.93 -0.39 -3.79
N GLY A 314 1.54 -1.40 -4.44
CA GLY A 314 1.72 -1.45 -5.88
C GLY A 314 1.85 -2.87 -6.41
N GLY A 315 1.59 -3.06 -7.70
CA GLY A 315 1.86 -4.33 -8.38
C GLY A 315 2.24 -4.18 -9.85
N ALA A 316 2.91 -5.18 -10.40
CA ALA A 316 3.29 -5.20 -11.81
C ALA A 316 3.34 -6.63 -12.36
N TRP A 317 2.98 -6.80 -13.63
CA TRP A 317 3.21 -8.04 -14.36
C TRP A 317 4.54 -8.02 -15.09
N LEU A 318 5.56 -8.58 -14.44
CA LEU A 318 6.91 -8.67 -14.96
C LEU A 318 6.99 -9.70 -16.09
N THR A 319 7.71 -9.35 -17.15
CA THR A 319 8.08 -10.28 -18.22
C THR A 319 9.52 -10.03 -18.62
N THR A 320 10.20 -11.08 -19.02
CA THR A 320 11.55 -11.02 -19.59
C THR A 320 11.52 -11.33 -21.08
N SER A 321 12.58 -10.95 -21.79
CA SER A 321 12.74 -11.29 -23.22
C SER A 321 12.88 -12.79 -23.47
N SER A 322 13.22 -13.60 -22.46
CA SER A 322 13.22 -15.07 -22.54
C SER A 322 11.82 -15.68 -22.40
N GLY A 323 10.80 -14.87 -22.08
CA GLY A 323 9.40 -15.31 -21.92
C GLY A 323 9.01 -15.68 -20.49
N LYS A 324 9.95 -15.63 -19.52
CA LYS A 324 9.64 -15.84 -18.10
C LYS A 324 8.83 -14.68 -17.54
N GLN A 325 7.95 -14.99 -16.61
CA GLN A 325 6.98 -14.04 -16.06
C GLN A 325 6.86 -14.14 -14.54
N ALA A 326 6.36 -13.08 -13.92
CA ALA A 326 5.97 -13.04 -12.51
C ALA A 326 4.94 -11.93 -12.30
N VAL A 327 4.00 -12.14 -11.38
CA VAL A 327 3.19 -11.04 -10.84
C VAL A 327 3.84 -10.59 -9.53
N LEU A 328 4.32 -9.35 -9.51
CA LEU A 328 4.96 -8.73 -8.37
C LEU A 328 3.94 -7.88 -7.62
N PHE A 329 3.95 -7.98 -6.29
CA PHE A 329 3.41 -6.94 -5.40
C PHE A 329 4.55 -6.37 -4.57
N ALA A 330 4.56 -5.04 -4.40
CA ALA A 330 5.49 -4.32 -3.54
C ALA A 330 4.74 -3.70 -2.37
N GLY A 331 5.33 -3.77 -1.18
CA GLY A 331 4.63 -3.30 0.01
C GLY A 331 5.48 -3.21 1.27
N THR A 332 4.81 -2.78 2.33
CA THR A 332 5.33 -2.76 3.70
C THR A 332 4.76 -3.97 4.42
N LYS A 333 5.56 -5.03 4.54
CA LYS A 333 5.19 -6.29 5.19
C LYS A 333 5.39 -6.18 6.69
N SER A 334 4.45 -6.71 7.46
CA SER A 334 4.61 -6.91 8.89
C SER A 334 5.20 -8.31 9.18
N ASN A 335 6.45 -8.36 9.63
CA ASN A 335 7.15 -9.60 10.01
C ASN A 335 7.49 -9.66 11.50
N GLY A 336 6.87 -8.78 12.29
CA GLY A 336 7.07 -8.73 13.74
C GLY A 336 6.63 -10.00 14.47
N ALA A 337 7.19 -10.20 15.66
CA ALA A 337 6.78 -11.26 16.60
C ALA A 337 5.35 -11.05 17.15
N LYS A 338 4.88 -9.79 17.18
CA LYS A 338 3.51 -9.39 17.52
C LYS A 338 3.04 -8.27 16.61
N TYR A 339 1.72 -8.15 16.49
CA TYR A 339 1.02 -7.03 15.87
C TYR A 339 -0.26 -6.69 16.61
N TRP A 340 -0.61 -5.41 16.62
CA TRP A 340 -1.74 -4.88 17.37
C TRP A 340 -2.37 -3.66 16.72
N TYR A 341 -3.61 -3.36 17.09
CA TYR A 341 -4.28 -2.11 16.80
C TYR A 341 -4.16 -1.17 18.01
N GLY A 342 -3.57 -0.01 17.80
CA GLY A 342 -3.29 0.95 18.88
C GLY A 342 -2.18 1.93 18.49
N TYR A 343 -1.16 2.03 19.32
CA TYR A 343 -0.10 3.03 19.24
C TYR A 343 1.30 2.39 19.31
N ILE A 344 2.35 3.16 19.08
CA ILE A 344 3.72 2.77 19.40
C ILE A 344 3.91 2.77 20.92
N ASN A 345 4.60 1.76 21.45
CA ASN A 345 4.98 1.74 22.85
C ASN A 345 6.28 2.55 23.07
N PRO A 346 6.29 3.55 23.98
CA PRO A 346 7.48 4.38 24.22
C PRO A 346 8.66 3.63 24.85
N GLU A 347 8.45 2.44 25.43
CA GLU A 347 9.51 1.60 25.99
C GLU A 347 10.28 0.79 24.93
N GLY A 348 9.73 0.68 23.72
CA GLY A 348 10.39 0.05 22.58
C GLY A 348 9.46 -0.79 21.70
N PRO A 349 9.90 -1.11 20.47
CA PRO A 349 9.09 -1.77 19.46
C PRO A 349 8.68 -3.20 19.82
N GLN A 350 9.37 -3.85 20.77
CA GLN A 350 9.04 -5.20 21.25
C GLN A 350 7.78 -5.27 22.11
N TYR A 351 7.26 -4.14 22.57
CA TYR A 351 6.10 -4.07 23.45
C TYR A 351 4.87 -3.56 22.68
N ALA A 352 3.74 -4.22 22.89
CA ALA A 352 2.47 -3.74 22.34
C ALA A 352 1.98 -2.49 23.09
N CYS A 353 1.20 -1.67 22.41
CA CYS A 353 0.42 -0.61 23.03
C CYS A 353 -0.96 -0.60 22.39
N VAL A 354 -1.80 -1.52 22.85
CA VAL A 354 -3.17 -1.71 22.37
C VAL A 354 -4.03 -0.51 22.74
N ASP A 355 -4.92 -0.09 21.82
CA ASP A 355 -6.01 0.82 22.18
C ASP A 355 -7.05 0.04 23.00
N ALA A 356 -7.03 0.23 24.32
CA ALA A 356 -7.88 -0.50 25.26
C ALA A 356 -9.39 -0.21 25.10
N GLU A 357 -9.75 0.87 24.39
CA GLU A 357 -11.16 1.21 24.11
C GLU A 357 -11.73 0.45 22.90
N VAL A 358 -10.88 -0.23 22.12
CA VAL A 358 -11.28 -1.03 20.96
C VAL A 358 -11.47 -2.49 21.40
N THR A 359 -12.72 -2.93 21.47
CA THR A 359 -13.09 -4.25 22.01
C THR A 359 -13.98 -5.08 21.07
N ASP A 360 -14.19 -4.61 19.85
CA ASP A 360 -15.06 -5.22 18.83
C ASP A 360 -14.40 -6.38 18.07
N PHE A 361 -13.07 -6.51 18.15
CA PHE A 361 -12.29 -7.62 17.60
C PHE A 361 -10.99 -7.84 18.39
N PRO A 362 -10.29 -8.97 18.21
CA PRO A 362 -8.99 -9.18 18.84
C PRO A 362 -7.92 -8.20 18.33
N THR A 363 -7.54 -7.24 19.18
CA THR A 363 -6.64 -6.13 18.83
C THR A 363 -5.16 -6.44 18.99
N CYS A 364 -4.76 -7.62 19.46
CA CYS A 364 -3.34 -8.02 19.54
C CYS A 364 -3.18 -9.51 19.28
N ARG A 365 -2.23 -9.84 18.40
CA ARG A 365 -1.85 -11.22 18.06
C ARG A 365 -0.33 -11.39 17.99
N ASN A 366 0.12 -12.61 18.25
CA ASN A 366 1.48 -13.05 17.93
C ASN A 366 1.60 -13.37 16.42
N ALA A 367 2.83 -13.51 15.94
CA ALA A 367 3.13 -13.79 14.53
C ALA A 367 2.45 -15.04 13.95
N ASP A 368 2.13 -16.04 14.79
CA ASP A 368 1.42 -17.25 14.40
C ASP A 368 -0.11 -17.10 14.35
N GLY A 369 -0.61 -15.89 14.59
CA GLY A 369 -2.04 -15.56 14.63
C GLY A 369 -2.71 -15.81 15.98
N SER A 370 -2.04 -16.39 16.96
CA SER A 370 -2.59 -16.58 18.31
C SER A 370 -2.78 -15.25 19.04
N ILE A 371 -3.73 -15.19 19.97
CA ILE A 371 -4.00 -13.99 20.77
C ILE A 371 -2.80 -13.66 21.68
N CYS A 372 -2.47 -12.37 21.79
CA CYS A 372 -1.44 -11.90 22.73
C CYS A 372 -1.77 -12.28 24.19
N PRO A 373 -0.76 -12.35 25.08
CA PRO A 373 -0.98 -12.38 26.52
C PRO A 373 -1.86 -11.22 27.02
N GLN A 374 -2.64 -11.46 28.08
CA GLN A 374 -3.65 -10.51 28.58
C GLN A 374 -3.05 -9.16 29.00
N GLU A 375 -1.79 -9.16 29.47
CA GLU A 375 -1.04 -7.97 29.84
C GLU A 375 -0.81 -6.99 28.68
N ASP A 376 -0.71 -7.47 27.44
CA ASP A 376 -0.50 -6.61 26.26
C ASP A 376 -1.74 -5.74 25.94
N PHE A 377 -2.92 -6.14 26.44
CA PHE A 377 -4.19 -5.41 26.24
C PHE A 377 -4.39 -4.24 27.22
N ALA A 378 -3.49 -4.05 28.18
CA ALA A 378 -3.60 -2.93 29.13
C ALA A 378 -3.37 -1.56 28.47
N GLY A 379 -2.74 -1.53 27.29
CA GLY A 379 -2.29 -0.31 26.63
C GLY A 379 -1.07 0.32 27.34
N CYS A 380 -0.51 1.36 26.73
CA CYS A 380 0.65 2.09 27.26
C CYS A 380 0.42 3.61 27.41
N CYS A 381 -0.70 4.11 26.89
CA CYS A 381 -1.03 5.53 26.84
C CYS A 381 -2.55 5.72 26.89
N ASN A 382 -2.97 6.98 27.00
CA ASN A 382 -4.37 7.41 26.95
C ASN A 382 -4.54 8.44 25.83
N ALA A 383 -5.27 8.05 24.77
CA ALA A 383 -5.50 8.89 23.61
C ALA A 383 -6.37 10.12 23.93
N ALA A 384 -7.36 9.98 24.81
CA ALA A 384 -8.21 11.09 25.24
C ALA A 384 -7.44 12.15 26.04
N GLU A 385 -6.36 11.74 26.70
CA GLU A 385 -5.42 12.63 27.41
C GLU A 385 -4.25 13.09 26.54
N GLY A 386 -4.15 12.61 25.29
CA GLY A 386 -3.09 12.99 24.35
C GLY A 386 -1.70 12.52 24.75
N THR A 387 -1.60 11.39 25.46
CA THR A 387 -0.30 10.87 25.97
C THR A 387 0.36 9.84 25.06
N CYS A 388 -0.27 9.49 23.95
CA CYS A 388 0.27 8.53 22.97
C CYS A 388 1.35 9.17 22.10
N VAL A 389 2.40 8.40 21.79
CA VAL A 389 3.58 8.88 21.04
C VAL A 389 3.45 8.70 19.52
N SER A 390 2.36 8.09 19.06
CA SER A 390 2.02 7.93 17.66
C SER A 390 0.53 8.18 17.44
N ASN A 391 0.12 8.29 16.19
CA ASN A 391 -1.28 8.15 15.81
C ASN A 391 -1.74 6.69 15.92
N ARG A 392 -3.06 6.53 16.00
CA ARG A 392 -3.69 5.22 16.12
C ARG A 392 -3.63 4.47 14.79
N GLY A 393 -3.30 3.19 14.82
CA GLY A 393 -3.34 2.32 13.65
C GLY A 393 -2.91 0.90 13.95
N TRP A 394 -2.69 0.11 12.90
CA TRP A 394 -2.05 -1.19 13.01
C TRP A 394 -0.54 -1.03 13.13
N TRP A 395 0.02 -1.60 14.20
CA TRP A 395 1.44 -1.59 14.52
C TRP A 395 1.94 -3.01 14.77
N PRO A 396 3.10 -3.37 14.25
CA PRO A 396 3.82 -4.57 14.62
C PRO A 396 5.12 -4.25 15.35
N THR A 397 5.74 -5.28 15.89
CA THR A 397 7.11 -5.12 16.42
C THR A 397 8.14 -4.82 15.32
N ARG A 398 7.84 -5.16 14.05
CA ARG A 398 8.70 -4.89 12.90
C ARG A 398 7.93 -4.89 11.57
N PHE A 399 8.28 -3.92 10.73
CA PHE A 399 7.99 -3.90 9.30
C PHE A 399 9.26 -4.15 8.48
N ASP A 400 9.09 -4.69 7.28
CA ASP A 400 10.10 -4.80 6.23
C ASP A 400 9.47 -4.31 4.90
N ALA A 401 10.27 -3.73 4.00
CA ALA A 401 9.87 -3.44 2.64
C ALA A 401 10.17 -4.66 1.77
N GLU A 402 9.15 -5.20 1.10
CA GLU A 402 9.27 -6.46 0.38
C GLU A 402 8.68 -6.39 -1.03
N PHE A 403 9.27 -7.19 -1.92
CA PHE A 403 8.59 -7.72 -3.10
C PHE A 403 8.14 -9.15 -2.85
N ILE A 404 6.91 -9.48 -3.22
CA ILE A 404 6.42 -10.86 -3.30
C ILE A 404 6.07 -11.20 -4.74
N LEU A 405 6.49 -12.38 -5.19
CA LEU A 405 6.31 -12.83 -6.57
C LEU A 405 5.36 -14.02 -6.65
N TYR A 406 4.28 -13.88 -7.41
CA TYR A 406 3.32 -14.93 -7.73
C TYR A 406 3.60 -15.55 -9.09
N ASP A 407 3.34 -16.85 -9.19
CA ASP A 407 3.44 -17.60 -10.44
C ASP A 407 2.18 -17.36 -11.30
N PRO A 408 2.30 -16.80 -12.51
CA PRO A 408 1.17 -16.62 -13.41
C PRO A 408 0.42 -17.90 -13.77
N ALA A 409 1.06 -19.07 -13.68
CA ALA A 409 0.40 -20.36 -13.90
C ALA A 409 -0.59 -20.71 -12.78
N ASP A 410 -0.36 -20.29 -11.53
CA ASP A 410 -1.34 -20.45 -10.45
C ASP A 410 -2.53 -19.52 -10.64
N LEU A 411 -2.29 -18.28 -11.07
CA LEU A 411 -3.38 -17.35 -11.42
C LEU A 411 -4.21 -17.89 -12.60
N ALA A 412 -3.59 -18.58 -13.56
CA ALA A 412 -4.30 -19.22 -14.67
C ALA A 412 -5.17 -20.39 -14.19
N LYS A 413 -4.73 -21.15 -13.18
CA LYS A 413 -5.55 -22.19 -12.54
C LYS A 413 -6.74 -21.58 -11.82
N VAL A 414 -6.58 -20.43 -11.16
CA VAL A 414 -7.71 -19.70 -10.57
C VAL A 414 -8.70 -19.27 -11.64
N ALA A 415 -8.21 -18.61 -12.69
CA ALA A 415 -9.04 -18.11 -13.79
C ALA A 415 -9.83 -19.22 -14.51
N THR A 416 -9.30 -20.45 -14.52
CA THR A 416 -9.94 -21.64 -15.13
C THR A 416 -10.70 -22.53 -14.14
N GLY A 417 -10.81 -22.13 -12.87
CA GLY A 417 -11.53 -22.87 -11.83
C GLY A 417 -10.85 -24.16 -11.36
N GLN A 418 -9.55 -24.31 -11.62
CA GLN A 418 -8.73 -25.44 -11.16
C GLN A 418 -8.09 -25.20 -9.80
N MET A 419 -8.10 -23.96 -9.32
CA MET A 419 -7.55 -23.53 -8.02
C MET A 419 -8.50 -22.49 -7.42
N GLU A 420 -8.68 -22.51 -6.10
CA GLU A 420 -9.48 -21.49 -5.41
C GLU A 420 -8.70 -20.16 -5.33
N PRO A 421 -9.37 -18.99 -5.37
CA PRO A 421 -8.70 -17.68 -5.41
C PRO A 421 -7.77 -17.36 -4.23
N TRP A 422 -7.92 -18.01 -3.08
CA TRP A 422 -7.08 -17.83 -1.88
C TRP A 422 -5.93 -18.84 -1.78
N GLN A 423 -5.82 -19.76 -2.74
CA GLN A 423 -4.79 -20.80 -2.73
C GLN A 423 -3.43 -20.38 -3.30
N PRO A 424 -3.31 -19.49 -4.33
CA PRO A 424 -2.01 -19.02 -4.76
C PRO A 424 -1.24 -18.41 -3.59
N GLN A 425 0.06 -18.65 -3.55
CA GLN A 425 0.98 -18.06 -2.57
C GLN A 425 2.22 -17.59 -3.35
N PRO A 426 2.92 -16.56 -2.88
CA PRO A 426 4.13 -16.12 -3.56
C PRO A 426 5.19 -17.22 -3.52
N TYR A 427 5.86 -17.45 -4.65
CA TYR A 427 6.97 -18.41 -4.73
C TYR A 427 8.30 -17.78 -4.29
N ALA A 428 8.38 -16.45 -4.22
CA ALA A 428 9.55 -15.72 -3.75
C ALA A 428 9.13 -14.47 -2.97
N THR A 429 9.94 -14.15 -1.96
CA THR A 429 9.89 -12.93 -1.15
C THR A 429 11.28 -12.32 -1.18
N ILE A 430 11.37 -11.03 -1.43
CA ILE A 430 12.62 -10.30 -1.60
C ILE A 430 12.55 -9.09 -0.69
N ASP A 431 13.37 -9.08 0.36
CA ASP A 431 13.56 -7.92 1.22
C ASP A 431 14.38 -6.87 0.45
N ILE A 432 13.88 -5.63 0.44
CA ILE A 432 14.53 -4.49 -0.21
C ILE A 432 14.83 -3.34 0.74
N ASP A 433 14.67 -3.53 2.06
CA ASP A 433 14.99 -2.51 3.07
C ASP A 433 16.39 -1.96 2.90
N GLU A 434 17.33 -2.84 2.55
CA GLU A 434 18.70 -2.44 2.35
C GLU A 434 18.84 -1.36 1.30
N TYR A 435 17.90 -1.12 0.38
CA TYR A 435 18.03 -0.09 -0.66
C TYR A 435 17.39 1.25 -0.29
N LEU A 436 16.59 1.29 0.78
CA LEU A 436 15.78 2.44 1.17
C LEU A 436 16.56 3.46 2.03
N TYR A 437 16.05 4.69 2.12
CA TYR A 437 16.63 5.81 2.88
C TYR A 437 16.09 5.94 4.30
N PHE A 438 14.81 5.60 4.54
CA PHE A 438 14.16 5.67 5.86
C PHE A 438 14.26 7.04 6.56
N SER A 439 14.07 8.13 5.82
CA SER A 439 14.28 9.49 6.32
C SER A 439 13.01 10.35 6.32
N PRO A 440 11.93 9.93 7.01
CA PRO A 440 10.75 10.79 7.11
C PRO A 440 11.06 12.08 7.88
N PRO A 441 10.33 13.18 7.61
CA PRO A 441 10.44 14.40 8.41
C PRO A 441 10.14 14.15 9.88
N GLU A 442 10.80 14.89 10.79
CA GLU A 442 10.66 14.72 12.24
C GLU A 442 9.19 14.81 12.70
N TRP A 443 8.41 15.70 12.11
CA TRP A 443 7.00 15.89 12.45
C TRP A 443 6.08 14.77 11.96
N ASP A 444 6.52 13.97 10.98
CA ASP A 444 5.74 12.84 10.44
C ASP A 444 6.02 11.53 11.17
N VAL A 445 7.06 11.46 12.02
CA VAL A 445 7.39 10.27 12.82
C VAL A 445 6.21 9.82 13.70
N ILE A 446 5.36 10.77 14.15
CA ILE A 446 4.13 10.45 14.89
C ILE A 446 3.15 9.61 14.06
N GLU A 447 3.11 9.83 12.75
CA GLU A 447 2.24 9.10 11.83
C GLU A 447 2.92 7.83 11.33
N VAL A 448 4.16 7.93 10.88
CA VAL A 448 4.80 6.84 10.13
C VAL A 448 5.70 5.94 10.95
N GLY A 449 6.01 6.32 12.20
CA GLY A 449 6.95 5.60 13.04
C GLY A 449 8.41 5.77 12.61
N GLN A 450 9.30 4.96 13.19
CA GLN A 450 10.74 4.98 12.93
C GLN A 450 11.36 3.60 13.18
N GLY A 451 12.57 3.37 12.64
CA GLY A 451 13.31 2.12 12.81
C GLY A 451 12.49 0.90 12.40
N ASP A 452 12.49 -0.14 13.24
CA ASP A 452 11.71 -1.37 13.00
C ASP A 452 10.22 -1.11 12.77
N GLN A 453 9.65 -0.05 13.36
CA GLN A 453 8.23 0.27 13.26
C GLN A 453 7.89 1.33 12.20
N ARG A 454 8.82 1.66 11.29
CA ARG A 454 8.49 2.55 10.16
C ARG A 454 7.49 1.87 9.22
N ARG A 455 6.21 2.26 9.25
CA ARG A 455 5.15 1.84 8.29
C ARG A 455 5.16 2.73 7.05
N TYR A 456 4.40 2.43 5.99
CA TYR A 456 4.32 3.24 4.76
C TYR A 456 5.69 3.48 4.11
N ARG A 457 6.43 2.38 3.85
CA ARG A 457 7.76 2.42 3.23
C ARG A 457 7.67 2.57 1.73
N LEU A 458 6.84 1.75 1.08
CA LEU A 458 6.70 1.70 -0.37
C LEU A 458 5.36 2.30 -0.82
N GLY A 459 5.39 2.93 -1.99
CA GLY A 459 4.22 3.36 -2.75
C GLY A 459 3.97 2.46 -3.96
N ASP A 460 3.40 3.03 -5.02
CA ASP A 460 3.08 2.29 -6.25
C ASP A 460 4.34 1.89 -7.04
N VAL A 461 4.18 0.93 -7.97
CA VAL A 461 5.23 0.44 -8.86
C VAL A 461 4.80 0.51 -10.32
N SER A 462 5.76 0.64 -11.22
CA SER A 462 5.50 0.55 -12.65
C SER A 462 6.60 -0.19 -13.39
N PHE A 463 6.25 -0.80 -14.53
CA PHE A 463 7.16 -1.67 -15.26
C PHE A 463 7.26 -1.27 -16.74
N ASP A 464 8.47 -0.91 -17.16
CA ASP A 464 8.83 -0.83 -18.57
C ASP A 464 9.16 -2.24 -19.09
N ARG A 465 8.19 -2.83 -19.79
CA ARG A 465 8.32 -4.15 -20.39
C ARG A 465 9.41 -4.23 -21.47
N MET A 466 9.63 -3.15 -22.22
CA MET A 466 10.55 -3.16 -23.36
C MET A 466 12.00 -3.14 -22.91
N SER A 467 12.31 -2.33 -21.89
CA SER A 467 13.67 -2.25 -21.34
C SER A 467 13.91 -3.17 -20.14
N GLY A 468 12.85 -3.78 -19.59
CA GLY A 468 12.90 -4.62 -18.40
C GLY A 468 13.23 -3.83 -17.15
N LEU A 469 12.68 -2.63 -16.99
CA LEU A 469 12.93 -1.75 -15.84
C LEU A 469 11.71 -1.69 -14.94
N LEU A 470 11.91 -1.91 -13.64
CA LEU A 470 10.93 -1.78 -12.58
C LEU A 470 11.22 -0.50 -11.79
N TYR A 471 10.20 0.36 -11.69
CA TYR A 471 10.23 1.60 -10.92
C TYR A 471 9.40 1.41 -9.66
N VAL A 472 9.94 1.77 -8.48
CA VAL A 472 9.27 1.61 -7.19
C VAL A 472 9.43 2.89 -6.38
N GLN A 473 8.35 3.38 -5.80
CA GLN A 473 8.39 4.56 -4.94
C GLN A 473 8.74 4.17 -3.51
N GLU A 474 9.74 4.82 -2.91
CA GLU A 474 9.91 4.91 -1.45
C GLU A 474 9.22 6.17 -0.96
N LEU A 475 8.29 6.05 0.00
CA LEU A 475 7.55 7.17 0.55
C LEU A 475 8.33 7.86 1.68
N TYR A 476 8.26 9.19 1.73
CA TYR A 476 8.99 10.05 2.70
C TYR A 476 10.50 9.77 2.75
N ALA A 477 11.14 9.82 1.57
CA ALA A 477 12.58 9.61 1.42
C ALA A 477 13.33 10.94 1.24
N ASP A 478 12.75 11.88 0.49
CA ASP A 478 13.28 13.23 0.26
C ASP A 478 12.43 14.26 1.00
N GLY A 479 12.57 14.29 2.34
CA GLY A 479 11.58 14.94 3.20
C GLY A 479 10.23 14.23 3.08
N ALA A 480 9.16 14.98 2.79
CA ALA A 480 7.84 14.38 2.58
C ALA A 480 7.64 13.82 1.15
N LYS A 481 8.58 14.05 0.22
CA LYS A 481 8.48 13.54 -1.15
C LYS A 481 8.95 12.10 -1.24
N PRO A 482 8.38 11.32 -2.17
CA PRO A 482 8.94 10.03 -2.52
C PRO A 482 10.22 10.15 -3.36
N VAL A 483 11.00 9.07 -3.34
CA VAL A 483 12.11 8.81 -4.26
C VAL A 483 11.75 7.61 -5.11
N ILE A 484 12.18 7.60 -6.38
CA ILE A 484 11.94 6.47 -7.28
C ILE A 484 13.22 5.64 -7.37
N HIS A 485 13.10 4.38 -6.98
CA HIS A 485 14.12 3.35 -7.11
C HIS A 485 13.92 2.56 -8.39
N VAL A 486 15.02 2.12 -9.00
CA VAL A 486 15.01 1.43 -10.30
C VAL A 486 15.72 0.08 -10.18
N TRP A 487 15.06 -0.97 -10.64
CA TRP A 487 15.66 -2.30 -10.83
C TRP A 487 15.58 -2.69 -12.30
N ARG A 488 16.56 -3.47 -12.74
CA ARG A 488 16.49 -4.24 -13.99
C ARG A 488 16.04 -5.65 -13.71
N VAL A 489 15.09 -6.13 -14.50
CA VAL A 489 14.68 -7.54 -14.52
C VAL A 489 15.47 -8.25 -15.61
N LYS A 490 16.50 -8.99 -15.23
CA LYS A 490 17.40 -9.70 -16.17
C LYS A 490 16.65 -10.86 -16.85
N ALA A 491 16.96 -11.08 -18.11
CA ALA A 491 16.60 -12.31 -18.83
C ALA A 491 17.50 -13.46 -18.37
N ASN A 492 17.17 -14.07 -17.23
CA ASN A 492 17.87 -15.27 -16.74
C ASN A 492 17.34 -16.53 -17.38
#